data_AF-A0A1Q4GHF6-F1
#
_entry.id   AF-A0A1Q4GHF6-F1
#
_cell.length_a   1.000
_cell.length_b   1.000
_cell.length_c   1.000
_cell.angle_alpha   90.00
_cell.angle_beta   90.00
_cell.angle_gamma   90.00
#
_symmetry.space_group_name_H-M   'P 1'
#
loop_
_entity.id
_entity.type
_entity.pdbx_description
1 polymer ?
#
loop_
_entity_poly.entity_id
_entity_poly.type
_entity_poly.pdbx_seq_one_letter_code
_entity_poly.pdbx_strand_id
1 'polypeptide(L)'
;MKIVSNFPKKTWVIFSVITVAATILFAKCDSPSDGNDRLGFPFPFYEYIGGKRSIEPEIRSSFNFIYLLFDLIIYFGLAYFFTFLIQRSKK
;
A
#
# COMPACT_ATOMS: atom_id res chain seq x y z
N MET A 1 7.78 -14.06 -23.11
CA MET A 1 7.31 -12.68 -23.31
C MET A 1 8.09 -11.76 -22.37
N LYS A 2 9.07 -10.99 -22.86
CA LYS A 2 9.78 -10.00 -22.02
C LYS A 2 8.87 -8.80 -21.86
N ILE A 3 8.31 -8.60 -20.67
CA ILE A 3 7.62 -7.37 -20.32
C ILE A 3 8.70 -6.30 -20.18
N VAL A 4 9.00 -5.60 -21.26
CA VAL A 4 9.88 -4.43 -21.22
C VAL A 4 9.02 -3.29 -20.70
N SER A 5 9.14 -2.99 -19.40
CA SER A 5 8.55 -1.79 -18.83
C SER A 5 9.13 -0.56 -19.54
N ASN A 6 8.30 0.19 -20.26
CA ASN A 6 8.67 1.48 -20.87
C ASN A 6 8.84 2.60 -19.83
N PHE A 7 8.66 2.32 -18.54
CA PHE A 7 8.79 3.31 -17.47
C PHE A 7 10.25 3.52 -17.06
N PRO A 8 10.66 4.77 -16.76
CA PRO A 8 11.99 5.05 -16.24
C PRO A 8 12.30 4.24 -14.98
N LYS A 9 13.53 3.74 -14.83
CA LYS A 9 13.97 3.01 -13.62
C LYS A 9 13.68 3.77 -12.32
N LYS A 10 13.78 5.11 -12.35
CA LYS A 10 13.48 5.99 -11.21
C LYS A 10 12.03 5.88 -10.73
N THR A 11 11.08 5.64 -11.62
CA THR A 11 9.66 5.48 -11.28
C THR A 11 9.46 4.29 -10.36
N TRP A 12 10.09 3.15 -10.66
CA TRP A 12 10.01 1.95 -9.83
C TRP A 12 10.63 2.14 -8.44
N VAL A 13 11.73 2.89 -8.35
CA VAL A 13 12.34 3.24 -7.07
C VAL A 13 11.40 4.13 -6.24
N ILE A 14 10.88 5.21 -6.84
CA ILE A 14 9.95 6.12 -6.17
C ILE A 14 8.68 5.38 -5.74
N PHE A 15 8.14 4.51 -6.60
CA PHE A 15 6.99 3.66 -6.29
C PHE A 15 7.24 2.75 -5.08
N SER A 16 8.40 2.10 -5.02
CA SER A 16 8.77 1.23 -3.90
C SER A 16 8.86 2.04 -2.60
N VAL A 17 9.48 3.22 -2.66
CA VAL A 17 9.60 4.12 -1.49
C VAL A 17 8.23 4.60 -1.02
N ILE A 18 7.36 5.06 -1.92
CA ILE A 18 6.00 5.51 -1.58
C ILE A 18 5.20 4.38 -0.95
N THR A 19 5.22 3.18 -1.55
CA THR A 19 4.48 2.02 -1.05
C THR A 19 4.92 1.65 0.37
N VAL A 20 6.22 1.57 0.63
CA VAL A 20 6.77 1.24 1.96
C VAL A 20 6.45 2.35 2.96
N ALA A 21 6.69 3.61 2.59
CA ALA A 21 6.43 4.74 3.47
C ALA A 21 4.95 4.85 3.85
N ALA A 22 4.03 4.73 2.88
CA ALA A 22 2.60 4.74 3.13
C ALA A 22 2.18 3.57 4.02
N THR A 23 2.71 2.37 3.76
CA THR A 23 2.42 1.20 4.62
C THR A 23 2.86 1.45 6.06
N ILE A 24 4.08 1.93 6.29
CA ILE A 24 4.59 2.18 7.65
C ILE A 24 3.83 3.32 8.34
N LEU A 25 3.58 4.43 7.64
CA LEU A 25 2.95 5.62 8.23
C LEU A 25 1.48 5.39 8.59
N PHE A 26 0.77 4.55 7.84
CA PHE A 26 -0.66 4.32 8.03
C PHE A 26 -0.99 2.93 8.62
N ALA A 27 0.02 2.11 8.87
CA ALA A 27 -0.16 0.86 9.61
C ALA A 27 -0.67 1.16 11.02
N LYS A 28 -1.63 0.36 11.47
CA LYS A 28 -1.99 0.26 12.89
C LYS A 28 -1.57 -1.10 13.41
N CYS A 29 -0.95 -1.10 14.58
CA CYS A 29 -0.26 -2.25 15.15
C CYS A 29 -0.57 -2.43 16.63
N ASP A 30 -1.85 -2.35 17.00
CA ASP A 30 -2.34 -2.45 18.38
C ASP A 30 -2.90 -3.86 18.72
N SER A 31 -2.98 -4.78 17.73
CA SER A 31 -3.48 -6.15 17.88
C SER A 31 -2.63 -6.98 18.87
N PRO A 32 -3.24 -7.63 19.89
CA PRO A 32 -2.53 -8.52 20.80
C PRO A 32 -2.04 -9.84 20.19
N SER A 33 -2.57 -10.28 19.04
CA SER A 33 -2.22 -11.58 18.47
C SER A 33 -0.97 -11.55 17.61
N ASP A 34 -0.89 -10.59 16.69
CA ASP A 34 0.13 -10.51 15.64
C ASP A 34 0.62 -9.08 15.42
N GLY A 35 0.10 -8.11 16.17
CA GLY A 35 0.52 -6.71 16.10
C GLY A 35 0.16 -6.05 14.77
N ASN A 36 -0.72 -6.60 13.93
CA ASN A 36 -1.20 -5.95 12.71
C ASN A 36 -2.71 -5.76 12.80
N ASP A 37 -3.16 -4.51 12.90
CA ASP A 37 -4.60 -4.18 12.90
C ASP A 37 -5.10 -3.70 11.55
N ARG A 38 -4.30 -2.90 10.85
CA ARG A 38 -4.74 -2.25 9.63
C ARG A 38 -3.56 -1.92 8.75
N LEU A 39 -3.64 -2.32 7.48
CA LEU A 39 -2.65 -1.97 6.46
C LEU A 39 -3.36 -1.45 5.21
N GLY A 40 -2.71 -0.50 4.53
CA GLY A 40 -3.20 0.12 3.31
C GLY A 40 -3.65 1.56 3.49
N PHE A 41 -3.46 2.34 2.44
CA PHE A 41 -3.82 3.74 2.33
C PHE A 41 -3.94 4.16 0.85
N PRO A 42 -4.98 4.89 0.44
CA PRO A 42 -6.11 5.35 1.24
C PRO A 42 -7.15 4.25 1.51
N PHE A 43 -7.07 3.10 0.83
CA PHE A 43 -8.03 2.00 0.98
C PHE A 43 -7.39 0.84 1.75
N PRO A 44 -7.73 0.66 3.04
CA PRO A 44 -7.15 -0.40 3.85
C PRO A 44 -7.49 -1.77 3.24
N PHE A 45 -6.47 -2.48 2.77
CA PHE A 45 -6.64 -3.79 2.17
C PHE A 45 -6.52 -4.92 3.18
N TYR A 46 -6.05 -4.63 4.39
CA TYR A 46 -6.03 -5.59 5.50
C TYR A 46 -6.59 -4.92 6.74
N GLU A 47 -7.51 -5.61 7.42
CA GLU A 47 -8.01 -5.24 8.74
C GLU A 47 -8.13 -6.47 9.64
N TYR A 48 -7.66 -6.34 10.87
CA TYR A 48 -7.90 -7.27 11.96
C TYR A 48 -9.23 -6.93 12.64
N ILE A 49 -10.08 -7.94 12.80
CA ILE A 49 -11.46 -7.83 13.29
C ILE A 49 -11.56 -8.41 14.72
N GLY A 50 -10.49 -9.06 15.21
CA GLY A 50 -10.44 -9.74 16.52
C GLY A 50 -10.16 -8.81 17.71
N GLY A 51 -10.45 -9.30 18.93
CA GLY A 51 -10.03 -8.66 20.19
C GLY A 51 -11.00 -7.67 20.86
N LYS A 52 -11.98 -7.08 20.16
CA LYS A 52 -12.93 -6.09 20.74
C LYS A 52 -14.43 -6.47 20.69
N ARG A 53 -14.79 -7.64 20.14
CA ARG A 53 -16.20 -8.08 20.01
C ARG A 53 -16.49 -9.26 20.92
N SER A 54 -17.55 -9.16 21.74
CA SER A 54 -18.08 -10.26 22.58
C SER A 54 -19.16 -11.05 21.83
N ILE A 55 -18.78 -11.64 20.71
CA ILE A 55 -18.57 -13.06 20.42
C ILE A 55 -17.44 -12.98 19.39
N GLU A 56 -16.37 -13.73 19.59
CA GLU A 56 -15.22 -13.60 18.70
C GLU A 56 -15.59 -14.12 17.30
N PRO A 57 -15.39 -13.35 16.23
CA PRO A 57 -15.73 -13.83 14.88
C PRO A 57 -14.82 -15.00 14.49
N GLU A 58 -15.37 -16.00 13.80
CA GLU A 58 -14.61 -17.14 13.26
C GLU A 58 -13.48 -16.67 12.34
N ILE A 59 -13.69 -15.57 11.61
CA ILE A 59 -12.69 -14.91 10.76
C ILE A 59 -12.18 -13.67 11.48
N ARG A 60 -10.91 -13.73 11.90
CA ARG A 60 -10.25 -12.65 12.66
C ARG A 60 -9.58 -11.58 11.80
N SER A 61 -9.44 -11.80 10.50
CA SER A 61 -8.81 -10.86 9.57
C SER A 61 -9.56 -10.81 8.25
N SER A 62 -9.72 -9.62 7.69
CA SER A 62 -10.20 -9.44 6.32
C SER A 62 -9.09 -8.91 5.43
N PHE A 63 -8.89 -9.56 4.28
CA PHE A 63 -8.01 -9.07 3.23
C PHE A 63 -8.81 -8.77 1.96
N ASN A 64 -8.68 -7.56 1.43
CA ASN A 64 -9.37 -7.10 0.22
C ASN A 64 -8.35 -6.82 -0.90
N PHE A 65 -8.24 -7.77 -1.83
CA PHE A 65 -7.33 -7.68 -2.98
C PHE A 65 -7.65 -6.51 -3.92
N ILE A 66 -8.91 -6.10 -4.02
CA ILE A 66 -9.32 -4.98 -4.88
C ILE A 66 -8.78 -3.67 -4.29
N TYR A 67 -8.84 -3.51 -2.98
CA TYR A 67 -8.30 -2.34 -2.30
C TYR A 67 -6.77 -2.30 -2.37
N LEU A 68 -6.10 -3.44 -2.25
CA LEU A 68 -4.65 -3.50 -2.49
C LEU A 68 -4.32 -3.03 -3.91
N LEU A 69 -5.07 -3.50 -4.91
CA LEU A 69 -4.83 -3.11 -6.30
C LEU A 69 -5.05 -1.60 -6.51
N PHE A 70 -6.10 -1.02 -5.92
CA PHE A 70 -6.31 0.43 -6.00
C PHE A 70 -5.18 1.23 -5.35
N ASP A 71 -4.74 0.84 -4.16
CA ASP A 71 -3.60 1.48 -3.50
C ASP A 71 -2.34 1.42 -4.36
N LEU A 72 -2.02 0.26 -4.94
CA LEU A 72 -0.85 0.10 -5.83
C LEU A 72 -0.95 0.97 -7.09
N ILE A 73 -2.14 1.09 -7.69
CA ILE A 73 -2.38 1.97 -8.84
C ILE A 73 -2.16 3.44 -8.46
N ILE A 74 -2.67 3.87 -7.30
CA ILE A 74 -2.51 5.23 -6.79
C ILE A 74 -1.03 5.54 -6.53
N TYR A 75 -0.32 4.66 -5.83
CA TYR A 75 1.11 4.82 -5.57
C TYR A 75 1.93 4.86 -6.85
N PHE A 76 1.58 4.04 -7.85
CA PHE A 76 2.24 4.07 -9.14
C PHE A 76 1.97 5.39 -9.89
N GLY A 77 0.74 5.88 -9.87
CA GLY A 77 0.38 7.18 -10.43
C GLY A 77 1.16 8.33 -9.81
N LEU A 78 1.28 8.35 -8.47
CA LEU A 78 2.10 9.33 -7.75
C LEU A 78 3.58 9.21 -8.11
N ALA A 79 4.12 8.00 -8.16
CA ALA A 79 5.52 7.77 -8.52
C ALA A 79 5.84 8.24 -9.95
N TYR A 80 4.92 8.00 -10.89
CA TYR A 80 5.03 8.48 -12.26
C TYR A 80 4.99 10.02 -12.31
N PHE A 81 4.04 10.63 -11.61
CA PHE A 81 3.92 12.09 -11.50
C PHE A 81 5.18 12.75 -10.94
N PHE A 82 5.73 12.24 -9.83
CA PHE A 82 6.99 12.74 -9.28
C PHE A 82 8.17 12.53 -10.22
N THR A 83 8.23 11.39 -10.90
CA THR A 83 9.27 11.15 -11.92
C THR A 83 9.20 12.21 -13.03
N PHE A 84 7.99 12.52 -13.51
CA PHE A 84 7.77 13.52 -14.53
C PHE A 84 8.20 14.92 -14.05
N LEU A 85 7.83 15.33 -12.83
CA LEU A 85 8.25 16.61 -12.26
C LEU A 85 9.78 16.72 -12.14
N ILE A 86 10.45 15.66 -11.67
CA ILE A 86 11.91 15.62 -11.55
C ILE A 86 12.58 15.73 -12.93
N GLN A 87 12.02 15.10 -13.95
CA GLN A 87 12.55 15.20 -15.31
C GLN A 87 12.33 16.60 -15.91
N ARG A 88 11.15 17.18 -15.70
CA ARG A 88 10.82 18.53 -16.15
C ARG A 88 11.73 19.58 -15.51
N SER A 89 12.02 19.46 -14.21
CA SER A 89 12.90 20.40 -13.50
C SER A 89 14.36 20.35 -13.93
N LYS A 90 14.78 19.31 -14.67
CA LYS A 90 16.15 19.14 -15.17
C LYS A 90 16.32 19.59 -16.63
N LYS A 91 15.23 19.95 -17.31
CA LYS A 91 15.24 20.62 -18.60
C LYS A 91 15.21 22.12 -18.38
#